data_AF-A0A1M4YUK1-F1
#
_entry.id   AF-A0A1M4YUK1-F1
#
_cell.length_a   1.000
_cell.length_b   1.000
_cell.length_c   1.000
_cell.angle_alpha   90.00
_cell.angle_beta   90.00
_cell.angle_gamma   90.00
#
_symmetry.space_group_name_H-M   'P 1'
#
loop_
_entity.id
_entity.type
_entity.pdbx_description
1 polymer ?
#
loop_
_entity_poly.entity_id
_entity_poly.type
_entity_poly.pdbx_seq_one_letter_code
_entity_poly.pdbx_strand_id
1 'polypeptide(L)'
;MAKAANGPLGSLNGKINNLVFYMLKGQHICRTIGDPGKPSINQLANRQEMSVTMRMVSSIREFISVSFDLEAQGTVKNAHNLATSYIKKKALKGQYPNLSVDYSKVELSHGTLAGATDLKLEKREKGVQISWNTKGRYDDIVMILLYHPLKRTATSRINASRRDAGTCFIELDHDGFLDEPIEAYICFRAADGKEISDSVYLGNLNGAAKTEEEISQKKKYEEVKQRFSIVEADYLGQMQGNRGNPVDSKAFRTLEKEYQVLKNKLEHLPGKPG
;
A
#
# COMPACT_ATOMS: atom_id res chain seq x y z
N MET A 1 22.96 -0.62 19.93
CA MET A 1 23.80 -1.72 20.41
C MET A 1 25.26 -1.32 20.20
N ALA A 2 26.11 -1.53 21.21
CA ALA A 2 27.55 -1.37 21.06
C ALA A 2 28.18 -2.73 20.75
N LYS A 3 29.26 -2.71 19.97
CA LYS A 3 30.09 -3.85 19.65
C LYS A 3 31.43 -3.68 20.35
N ALA A 4 31.92 -4.74 20.97
CA ALA A 4 33.28 -4.80 21.52
C ALA A 4 34.14 -5.61 20.54
N ALA A 5 34.96 -4.93 19.75
CA ALA A 5 35.85 -5.62 18.82
C ALA A 5 36.97 -6.30 19.61
N ASN A 6 37.24 -7.58 19.38
CA ASN A 6 38.22 -8.41 20.11
C ASN A 6 37.82 -8.83 21.54
N GLY A 7 36.51 -8.99 21.79
CA GLY A 7 36.01 -9.58 23.03
C GLY A 7 35.78 -8.57 24.18
N PRO A 8 35.68 -9.04 25.45
CA PRO A 8 35.26 -8.21 26.58
C PRO A 8 36.15 -7.00 26.90
N LEU A 9 37.44 -7.08 26.57
CA LEU A 9 38.43 -6.01 26.77
C LEU A 9 38.61 -5.14 25.51
N GLY A 10 37.80 -5.40 24.50
CA GLY A 10 37.81 -4.71 23.22
C GLY A 10 37.34 -3.26 23.31
N SER A 11 37.74 -2.45 22.32
CA SER A 11 37.18 -1.10 22.21
C SER A 11 35.69 -1.16 21.89
N LEU A 12 34.91 -0.36 22.63
CA LEU A 12 33.48 -0.25 22.45
C LEU A 12 33.16 0.69 21.29
N ASN A 13 32.27 0.27 20.39
CA ASN A 13 31.75 1.09 19.31
C ASN A 13 30.23 0.92 19.20
N GLY A 14 29.49 2.01 19.41
CA GLY A 14 28.03 2.07 19.37
C GLY A 14 27.42 2.49 20.70
N LYS A 15 26.14 2.16 20.90
CA LYS A 15 25.32 2.68 22.02
C LYS A 15 25.13 1.65 23.15
N ILE A 16 25.45 2.05 24.39
CA ILE A 16 25.10 1.36 25.64
C ILE A 16 24.29 2.33 26.49
N ASN A 17 23.01 2.02 26.73
CA ASN A 17 22.08 2.90 27.45
C ASN A 17 22.12 4.35 26.91
N ASN A 18 22.48 5.34 27.74
CA ASN A 18 22.59 6.74 27.37
C ASN A 18 23.98 7.16 26.86
N LEU A 19 24.91 6.20 26.74
CA LEU A 19 26.29 6.44 26.31
C LEU A 19 26.50 5.97 24.87
N VAL A 20 27.26 6.74 24.11
CA VAL A 20 27.69 6.42 22.75
C VAL A 20 29.21 6.42 22.72
N PHE A 21 29.77 5.28 22.35
CA PHE A 21 31.19 5.04 22.16
C PHE A 21 31.52 5.09 20.66
N TYR A 22 32.53 5.87 20.28
CA TYR A 22 32.97 5.96 18.89
C TYR A 22 34.43 6.41 18.81
N MET A 23 35.03 6.24 17.64
CA MET A 23 36.38 6.72 17.35
C MET A 23 36.33 8.10 16.72
N LEU A 24 37.04 9.06 17.31
CA LEU A 24 37.23 10.39 16.74
C LEU A 24 38.72 10.67 16.62
N LYS A 25 39.21 10.80 15.38
CA LYS A 25 40.64 11.09 15.09
C LYS A 25 41.62 10.16 15.83
N GLY A 26 41.30 8.87 15.91
CA GLY A 26 42.16 7.88 16.59
C GLY A 26 41.97 7.77 18.11
N GLN A 27 41.07 8.55 18.72
CA GLN A 27 40.77 8.49 20.15
C GLN A 27 39.41 7.84 20.41
N HIS A 28 39.34 6.96 21.41
CA HIS A 28 38.10 6.39 21.90
C HIS A 28 37.34 7.44 22.72
N ILE A 29 36.22 7.91 22.19
CA ILE A 29 35.36 8.91 22.84
C ILE A 29 34.12 8.22 23.36
N CYS A 30 33.74 8.55 24.60
CA CYS A 30 32.44 8.27 25.17
C CYS A 30 31.70 9.58 25.41
N ARG A 31 30.45 9.67 24.98
CA ARG A 31 29.58 10.81 25.26
C ARG A 31 28.17 10.38 25.62
N THR A 32 27.47 11.25 26.33
CA THR A 32 26.03 11.12 26.57
C THR A 32 25.24 11.53 25.32
N ILE A 33 24.08 10.91 25.10
CA ILE A 33 23.13 11.34 24.08
C ILE A 33 22.50 12.67 24.55
N GLY A 34 22.63 13.71 23.73
CA GLY A 34 21.98 15.00 23.99
C GLY A 34 20.49 14.97 23.62
N ASP A 35 19.73 15.94 24.12
CA ASP A 35 18.33 16.13 23.71
C ASP A 35 18.26 16.49 22.22
N PRO A 36 17.59 15.69 21.38
CA PRO A 36 17.44 16.00 19.96
C PRO A 36 16.60 17.25 19.68
N GLY A 37 15.87 17.78 20.66
CA GLY A 37 15.00 18.95 20.50
C GLY A 37 13.80 18.69 19.57
N LYS A 38 13.16 19.77 19.09
CA LYS A 38 12.03 19.69 18.16
C LYS A 38 12.52 19.26 16.77
N PRO A 39 11.88 18.25 16.14
CA PRO A 39 12.33 17.78 14.84
C PRO A 39 12.10 18.84 13.76
N SER A 40 13.06 18.96 12.84
CA SER A 40 12.92 19.83 11.67
C SER A 40 11.92 19.27 10.66
N ILE A 41 11.45 20.11 9.72
CA ILE A 41 10.56 19.68 8.63
C ILE A 41 11.19 18.53 7.83
N ASN A 42 12.49 18.61 7.52
CA ASN A 42 13.19 17.55 6.80
C ASN A 42 13.27 16.24 7.62
N GLN A 43 13.40 16.33 8.94
CA GLN A 43 13.36 15.16 9.81
C GLN A 43 11.95 14.54 9.86
N LEU A 44 10.90 15.37 9.88
CA LEU A 44 9.51 14.90 9.82
C LEU A 44 9.20 14.24 8.48
N ALA A 45 9.66 14.83 7.37
CA ALA A 45 9.54 14.26 6.03
C ALA A 45 10.19 12.87 5.97
N ASN A 46 11.45 12.75 6.39
CA ASN A 46 12.17 11.48 6.41
C ASN A 46 11.49 10.42 7.31
N ARG A 47 10.94 10.83 8.46
CA ARG A 47 10.15 9.94 9.33
C ARG A 47 8.89 9.44 8.63
N GLN A 48 8.19 10.31 7.90
CA GLN A 48 7.02 9.92 7.14
C GLN A 48 7.38 9.01 5.96
N GLU A 49 8.42 9.33 5.18
CA GLU A 49 8.94 8.47 4.11
C GLU A 49 9.21 7.05 4.63
N MET A 50 9.88 6.94 5.78
CA MET A 50 10.15 5.67 6.43
C MET A 50 8.86 4.97 6.87
N SER A 51 7.91 5.69 7.48
CA SER A 51 6.62 5.13 7.91
C SER A 51 5.82 4.55 6.74
N VAL A 52 5.75 5.28 5.63
CA VAL A 52 5.06 4.86 4.40
C VAL A 52 5.75 3.63 3.81
N THR A 53 7.08 3.66 3.70
CA THR A 53 7.87 2.54 3.17
C THR A 53 7.70 1.29 4.02
N MET A 54 7.91 1.39 5.33
CA MET A 54 7.84 0.27 6.27
C MET A 54 6.46 -0.39 6.26
N ARG A 55 5.39 0.41 6.14
CA ARG A 55 4.02 -0.09 6.05
C ARG A 55 3.82 -1.00 4.84
N MET A 56 4.36 -0.61 3.69
CA MET A 56 4.33 -1.46 2.50
C MET A 56 5.21 -2.70 2.70
N VAL A 57 6.48 -2.52 3.07
CA VAL A 57 7.46 -3.61 3.22
C VAL A 57 6.97 -4.69 4.20
N SER A 58 6.33 -4.30 5.31
CA SER A 58 5.79 -5.26 6.28
C SER A 58 4.70 -6.15 5.71
N SER A 59 3.87 -5.63 4.79
CA SER A 59 2.77 -6.37 4.18
C SER A 59 3.22 -7.36 3.09
N ILE A 60 4.45 -7.20 2.58
CA ILE A 60 5.02 -8.01 1.49
C ILE A 60 6.20 -8.85 1.97
N ARG A 61 6.36 -9.03 3.29
CA ARG A 61 7.53 -9.62 3.93
C ARG A 61 7.90 -11.00 3.37
N GLU A 62 6.91 -11.85 3.15
CA GLU A 62 7.10 -13.20 2.63
C GLU A 62 7.70 -13.15 1.22
N PHE A 63 7.12 -12.34 0.34
CA PHE A 63 7.60 -12.15 -1.03
C PHE A 63 9.03 -11.62 -1.07
N ILE A 64 9.32 -10.54 -0.35
CA ILE A 64 10.65 -9.92 -0.35
C ILE A 64 11.72 -10.82 0.26
N SER A 65 11.36 -11.68 1.21
CA SER A 65 12.31 -12.60 1.83
C SER A 65 12.90 -13.59 0.84
N VAL A 66 12.13 -13.94 -0.19
CA VAL A 66 12.54 -14.84 -1.27
C VAL A 66 13.11 -14.07 -2.46
N SER A 67 12.60 -12.87 -2.75
CA SER A 67 13.01 -12.15 -3.95
C SER A 67 14.32 -11.36 -3.80
N PHE A 68 14.67 -10.96 -2.59
CA PHE A 68 15.95 -10.28 -2.29
C PHE A 68 16.94 -11.22 -1.56
N ASP A 69 16.69 -12.52 -1.52
CA ASP A 69 17.60 -13.47 -0.88
C ASP A 69 18.97 -13.49 -1.55
N LEU A 70 19.00 -13.58 -2.88
CA LEU A 70 20.21 -13.63 -3.70
C LEU A 70 21.04 -12.34 -3.58
N GLU A 71 20.40 -11.17 -3.58
CA GLU A 71 21.12 -9.90 -3.41
C GLU A 71 21.65 -9.71 -1.97
N ALA A 72 20.95 -10.28 -0.97
CA ALA A 72 21.40 -10.21 0.42
C ALA A 72 22.60 -11.14 0.69
N GLN A 73 22.74 -12.24 -0.06
CA GLN A 73 23.81 -13.21 0.13
C GLN A 73 25.20 -12.57 0.02
N GLY A 74 26.09 -12.93 0.95
CA GLY A 74 27.44 -12.38 1.02
C GLY A 74 27.53 -10.94 1.52
N THR A 75 26.41 -10.32 1.93
CA THR A 75 26.38 -8.96 2.48
C THR A 75 25.95 -8.93 3.95
N VAL A 76 26.11 -7.77 4.60
CA VAL A 76 25.56 -7.50 5.93
C VAL A 76 24.10 -7.02 5.90
N LYS A 77 23.51 -6.87 4.70
CA LYS A 77 22.12 -6.42 4.53
C LYS A 77 21.18 -7.63 4.59
N ASN A 78 19.95 -7.39 5.02
CA ASN A 78 18.87 -8.37 4.90
C ASN A 78 17.90 -7.95 3.79
N ALA A 79 17.10 -8.90 3.31
CA ALA A 79 16.09 -8.68 2.27
C ALA A 79 15.14 -7.51 2.59
N HIS A 80 14.73 -7.40 3.87
CA HIS A 80 13.87 -6.31 4.32
C HIS A 80 14.52 -4.93 4.14
N ASN A 81 15.80 -4.77 4.46
CA ASN A 81 16.54 -3.52 4.31
C ASN A 81 16.80 -3.18 2.83
N LEU A 82 17.01 -4.20 1.99
CA LEU A 82 17.11 -4.02 0.54
C LEU A 82 15.80 -3.48 -0.03
N ALA A 83 14.69 -4.17 0.21
CA ALA A 83 13.36 -3.73 -0.20
C ALA A 83 13.04 -2.31 0.28
N THR A 84 13.31 -2.03 1.56
CA THR A 84 13.13 -0.68 2.14
C THR A 84 13.96 0.37 1.39
N SER A 85 15.21 0.06 1.03
CA SER A 85 16.08 0.97 0.28
C SER A 85 15.55 1.25 -1.12
N TYR A 86 15.16 0.21 -1.88
CA TYR A 86 14.64 0.38 -3.24
C TYR A 86 13.35 1.19 -3.25
N ILE A 87 12.37 0.81 -2.42
CA ILE A 87 11.08 1.49 -2.34
C ILE A 87 11.25 2.94 -1.90
N LYS A 88 12.02 3.20 -0.83
CA LYS A 88 12.21 4.56 -0.34
C LYS A 88 12.86 5.48 -1.37
N LYS A 89 13.82 4.96 -2.15
CA LYS A 89 14.58 5.76 -3.13
C LYS A 89 13.82 6.01 -4.43
N LYS A 90 13.04 5.03 -4.89
CA LYS A 90 12.45 5.04 -6.24
C LYS A 90 10.93 5.25 -6.24
N ALA A 91 10.24 4.80 -5.20
CA ALA A 91 8.79 4.60 -5.22
C ALA A 91 8.03 5.51 -4.26
N LEU A 92 8.64 6.58 -3.74
CA LEU A 92 7.92 7.60 -2.98
C LEU A 92 7.55 8.78 -3.87
N LYS A 93 6.34 9.31 -3.68
CA LYS A 93 5.82 10.50 -4.36
C LYS A 93 5.11 11.44 -3.38
N GLY A 94 4.92 12.67 -3.81
CA GLY A 94 4.33 13.74 -3.01
C GLY A 94 5.38 14.50 -2.20
N GLN A 95 4.91 15.31 -1.26
CA GLN A 95 5.75 16.09 -0.35
C GLN A 95 5.14 16.04 1.04
N TYR A 96 5.97 16.12 2.08
CA TYR A 96 5.49 16.15 3.46
C TYR A 96 4.44 17.27 3.65
N PRO A 97 3.29 17.00 4.30
CA PRO A 97 2.90 15.79 5.02
C PRO A 97 2.09 14.77 4.19
N ASN A 98 2.08 14.88 2.86
CA ASN A 98 1.29 14.07 1.94
C ASN A 98 2.17 13.14 1.09
N LEU A 99 3.03 12.36 1.74
CA LEU A 99 3.86 11.34 1.07
C LEU A 99 3.09 10.03 0.88
N SER A 100 3.21 9.44 -0.29
CA SER A 100 2.57 8.17 -0.66
C SER A 100 3.47 7.32 -1.54
N VAL A 101 3.09 6.05 -1.74
CA VAL A 101 3.82 5.14 -2.64
C VAL A 101 3.36 5.34 -4.09
N ASP A 102 4.32 5.47 -4.99
CA ASP A 102 4.15 5.32 -6.43
C ASP A 102 4.33 3.85 -6.80
N TYR A 103 3.22 3.10 -6.83
CA TYR A 103 3.22 1.65 -7.09
C TYR A 103 3.89 1.28 -8.41
N SER A 104 3.80 2.13 -9.44
CA SER A 104 4.44 1.91 -10.73
C SER A 104 5.97 1.84 -10.68
N LYS A 105 6.59 2.38 -9.62
CA LYS A 105 8.05 2.44 -9.42
C LYS A 105 8.54 1.52 -8.32
N VAL A 106 7.65 0.72 -7.73
CA VAL A 106 8.02 -0.25 -6.70
C VAL A 106 8.81 -1.38 -7.35
N GLU A 107 9.99 -1.63 -6.82
CA GLU A 107 10.86 -2.73 -7.22
C GLU A 107 10.90 -3.75 -6.07
N LEU A 108 10.46 -4.96 -6.38
CA LEU A 108 10.28 -6.07 -5.42
C LEU A 108 11.34 -7.15 -5.58
N SER A 109 12.07 -7.17 -6.70
CA SER A 109 13.18 -8.06 -6.95
C SER A 109 14.17 -7.36 -7.87
N HIS A 110 15.45 -7.67 -7.70
CA HIS A 110 16.53 -7.12 -8.53
C HIS A 110 17.50 -8.26 -8.88
N GLY A 111 17.77 -8.47 -10.17
CA GLY A 111 18.63 -9.57 -10.60
C GLY A 111 18.86 -9.66 -12.10
N THR A 112 19.62 -10.68 -12.51
CA THR A 112 20.15 -10.81 -13.88
C THR A 112 19.30 -11.66 -14.80
N LEU A 113 18.29 -12.37 -14.28
CA LEU A 113 17.44 -13.23 -15.10
C LEU A 113 16.54 -12.37 -15.99
N ALA A 114 16.45 -12.71 -17.28
CA ALA A 114 15.54 -12.04 -18.18
C ALA A 114 14.07 -12.29 -17.78
N GLY A 115 13.30 -11.21 -17.64
CA GLY A 115 11.84 -11.25 -17.45
C GLY A 115 11.10 -11.78 -18.68
N ALA A 116 9.79 -12.00 -18.56
CA ALA A 116 8.94 -12.39 -19.68
C ALA A 116 8.36 -11.14 -20.37
N THR A 117 8.00 -11.27 -21.65
CA THR A 117 7.36 -10.22 -22.44
C THR A 117 5.85 -10.45 -22.57
N ASP A 118 5.14 -9.51 -23.20
CA ASP A 118 3.69 -9.56 -23.46
C ASP A 118 2.85 -9.87 -22.20
N LEU A 119 3.25 -9.25 -21.08
CA LEU A 119 2.56 -9.38 -19.81
C LEU A 119 1.16 -8.78 -19.88
N LYS A 120 0.15 -9.53 -19.42
CA LYS A 120 -1.24 -9.05 -19.33
C LYS A 120 -1.83 -9.38 -17.97
N LEU A 121 -2.75 -8.53 -17.55
CA LEU A 121 -3.46 -8.60 -16.28
C LEU A 121 -4.96 -8.43 -16.55
N GLU A 122 -5.75 -9.43 -16.18
CA GLU A 122 -7.20 -9.46 -16.42
C GLU A 122 -7.94 -9.81 -15.13
N LYS A 123 -8.95 -9.01 -14.77
CA LYS A 123 -9.90 -9.33 -13.70
C LYS A 123 -10.89 -10.38 -14.21
N ARG A 124 -11.07 -11.46 -13.43
CA ARG A 124 -12.08 -12.52 -13.64
C ARG A 124 -13.04 -12.55 -12.45
N GLU A 125 -14.11 -13.32 -12.54
CA GLU A 125 -15.18 -13.33 -11.51
C GLU A 125 -14.69 -13.66 -10.09
N LYS A 126 -13.71 -14.56 -9.94
CA LYS A 126 -13.20 -15.04 -8.64
C LYS A 126 -11.77 -14.64 -8.33
N GLY A 127 -11.14 -13.82 -9.17
CA GLY A 127 -9.72 -13.55 -9.02
C GLY A 127 -9.10 -12.83 -10.20
N VAL A 128 -7.79 -12.97 -10.31
CA VAL A 128 -6.97 -12.27 -11.28
C VAL A 128 -6.23 -13.27 -12.14
N GLN A 129 -6.34 -13.11 -13.46
CA GLN A 129 -5.60 -13.89 -14.43
C GLN A 129 -4.43 -13.06 -14.96
N ILE A 130 -3.24 -13.67 -14.93
CA ILE A 130 -2.01 -13.08 -15.46
C ILE A 130 -1.49 -13.99 -16.57
N SER A 131 -1.06 -13.40 -17.68
CA SER A 131 -0.48 -14.13 -18.81
C SER A 131 0.80 -13.48 -19.30
N TRP A 132 1.69 -14.28 -19.88
CA TRP A 132 2.98 -13.83 -20.38
C TRP A 132 3.46 -14.68 -21.56
N ASN A 133 4.44 -14.17 -22.30
CA ASN A 133 5.09 -14.89 -23.39
C ASN A 133 6.09 -15.93 -22.83
N THR A 134 6.01 -17.17 -23.32
CA THR A 134 6.82 -18.31 -22.86
C THR A 134 8.10 -18.51 -23.65
N LYS A 135 8.38 -17.69 -24.68
CA LYS A 135 9.59 -17.81 -25.49
C LYS A 135 10.85 -17.55 -24.64
N GLY A 136 11.82 -18.47 -24.71
CA GLY A 136 13.20 -18.24 -24.25
C GLY A 136 13.63 -19.00 -22.99
N ARG A 137 12.72 -19.35 -22.07
CA ARG A 137 12.99 -20.22 -20.90
C ARG A 137 11.70 -20.90 -20.43
N TYR A 138 11.80 -22.12 -19.91
CA TYR A 138 10.65 -23.02 -19.72
C TYR A 138 10.39 -23.45 -18.26
N ASP A 139 11.41 -23.50 -17.42
CA ASP A 139 11.34 -24.12 -16.08
C ASP A 139 11.39 -23.13 -14.92
N ASP A 140 11.64 -21.84 -15.20
CA ASP A 140 11.64 -20.79 -14.18
C ASP A 140 10.31 -20.78 -13.39
N ILE A 141 10.43 -20.52 -12.09
CA ILE A 141 9.32 -20.35 -11.16
C ILE A 141 8.79 -18.93 -11.27
N VAL A 142 7.47 -18.79 -11.45
CA VAL A 142 6.80 -17.50 -11.51
C VAL A 142 6.39 -17.08 -10.11
N MET A 143 6.83 -15.89 -9.71
CA MET A 143 6.48 -15.24 -8.46
C MET A 143 5.53 -14.08 -8.74
N ILE A 144 4.40 -14.02 -8.02
CA ILE A 144 3.40 -12.97 -8.21
C ILE A 144 3.04 -12.32 -6.86
N LEU A 145 2.90 -11.00 -6.87
CA LEU A 145 2.39 -10.22 -5.75
C LEU A 145 1.20 -9.38 -6.20
N LEU A 146 0.08 -9.52 -5.50
CA LEU A 146 -1.08 -8.62 -5.62
C LEU A 146 -1.16 -7.79 -4.34
N TYR A 147 -0.85 -6.51 -4.43
CA TYR A 147 -0.90 -5.58 -3.31
C TYR A 147 -2.25 -4.87 -3.27
N HIS A 148 -2.84 -4.75 -2.08
CA HIS A 148 -4.14 -4.10 -1.85
C HIS A 148 -3.93 -2.82 -1.04
N PRO A 149 -3.86 -1.63 -1.69
CA PRO A 149 -3.52 -0.37 -1.03
C PRO A 149 -4.46 0.03 0.12
N LEU A 150 -5.76 -0.22 -0.03
CA LEU A 150 -6.77 0.17 0.96
C LEU A 150 -6.69 -0.71 2.22
N LYS A 151 -6.62 -2.04 2.04
CA LYS A 151 -6.44 -2.99 3.13
C LYS A 151 -5.02 -3.00 3.71
N ARG A 152 -4.03 -2.45 2.99
CA ARG A 152 -2.61 -2.43 3.35
C ARG A 152 -2.05 -3.85 3.55
N THR A 153 -2.54 -4.80 2.75
CA THR A 153 -2.14 -6.21 2.74
C THR A 153 -1.71 -6.63 1.34
N ALA A 154 -1.11 -7.81 1.21
CA ALA A 154 -0.74 -8.38 -0.07
C ALA A 154 -1.07 -9.87 -0.14
N THR A 155 -1.48 -10.32 -1.32
CA THR A 155 -1.61 -11.73 -1.66
C THR A 155 -0.36 -12.12 -2.45
N SER A 156 0.49 -12.94 -1.84
CA SER A 156 1.75 -13.39 -2.46
C SER A 156 1.67 -14.85 -2.89
N ARG A 157 2.28 -15.16 -4.03
CA ARG A 157 2.47 -16.52 -4.54
C ARG A 157 3.91 -16.66 -5.01
N ILE A 158 4.75 -17.28 -4.18
CA ILE A 158 6.18 -17.49 -4.48
C ILE A 158 6.38 -18.58 -5.55
N ASN A 159 5.48 -19.56 -5.61
CA ASN A 159 5.49 -20.61 -6.63
C ASN A 159 4.11 -20.63 -7.31
N ALA A 160 3.81 -19.57 -8.06
CA ALA A 160 2.49 -19.37 -8.65
C ALA A 160 2.23 -20.31 -9.83
N SER A 161 3.26 -20.51 -10.67
CA SER A 161 3.24 -21.41 -11.82
C SER A 161 4.67 -21.61 -12.35
N ARG A 162 4.83 -22.51 -13.30
CA ARG A 162 6.04 -22.59 -14.14
C ARG A 162 5.93 -21.59 -15.29
N ARG A 163 7.05 -21.07 -15.76
CA ARG A 163 7.11 -20.09 -16.84
C ARG A 163 6.52 -20.62 -18.15
N ASP A 164 6.66 -21.91 -18.47
CA ASP A 164 6.10 -22.52 -19.69
C ASP A 164 4.57 -22.63 -19.70
N ALA A 165 3.90 -22.50 -18.55
CA ALA A 165 2.44 -22.47 -18.49
C ALA A 165 1.84 -21.26 -19.21
N GLY A 166 2.59 -20.16 -19.33
CA GLY A 166 2.19 -18.91 -20.00
C GLY A 166 1.05 -18.14 -19.34
N THR A 167 0.41 -18.73 -18.32
CA THR A 167 -0.69 -18.13 -17.57
C THR A 167 -0.69 -18.62 -16.13
N CYS A 168 -1.25 -17.80 -15.24
CA CYS A 168 -1.55 -18.16 -13.85
C CYS A 168 -2.84 -17.45 -13.43
N PHE A 169 -3.71 -18.18 -12.74
CA PHE A 169 -4.89 -17.63 -12.10
C PHE A 169 -4.68 -17.60 -10.59
N ILE A 170 -4.89 -16.43 -9.99
CA ILE A 170 -4.84 -16.24 -8.55
C ILE A 170 -6.27 -15.99 -8.07
N GLU A 171 -6.80 -16.97 -7.35
CA GLU A 171 -8.08 -16.86 -6.68
C GLU A 171 -7.99 -15.89 -5.50
N LEU A 172 -9.00 -15.04 -5.37
CA LEU A 172 -9.14 -14.06 -4.30
C LEU A 172 -10.45 -14.36 -3.55
N ASP A 173 -10.41 -15.38 -2.69
CA ASP A 173 -11.59 -15.93 -1.99
C ASP A 173 -12.19 -15.02 -0.91
N HIS A 174 -11.55 -13.88 -0.62
CA HIS A 174 -11.96 -13.01 0.46
C HIS A 174 -12.85 -11.86 -0.04
N ASP A 175 -14.00 -11.69 0.62
CA ASP A 175 -14.96 -10.64 0.31
C ASP A 175 -14.31 -9.25 0.15
N GLY A 176 -14.62 -8.61 -0.98
CA GLY A 176 -14.19 -7.26 -1.33
C GLY A 176 -12.75 -7.10 -1.79
N PHE A 177 -11.91 -8.16 -1.81
CA PHE A 177 -10.54 -8.03 -2.37
C PHE A 177 -10.55 -7.76 -3.87
N LEU A 178 -11.49 -8.35 -4.59
CA LEU A 178 -11.61 -8.21 -6.04
C LEU A 178 -12.14 -6.84 -6.47
N ASP A 179 -12.87 -6.13 -5.60
CA ASP A 179 -13.51 -4.84 -5.91
C ASP A 179 -12.68 -3.63 -5.48
N GLU A 180 -11.65 -3.87 -4.67
CA GLU A 180 -10.69 -2.85 -4.28
C GLU A 180 -9.59 -2.67 -5.34
N PRO A 181 -8.89 -1.52 -5.34
CA PRO A 181 -7.65 -1.34 -6.09
C PRO A 181 -6.67 -2.49 -5.85
N ILE A 182 -6.14 -3.07 -6.92
CA ILE A 182 -5.13 -4.12 -6.85
C ILE A 182 -3.93 -3.71 -7.69
N GLU A 183 -2.76 -3.65 -7.07
CA GLU A 183 -1.47 -3.37 -7.70
C GLU A 183 -0.73 -4.69 -7.92
N ALA A 184 -0.55 -5.10 -9.17
CA ALA A 184 0.00 -6.41 -9.49
C ALA A 184 1.46 -6.34 -9.95
N TYR A 185 2.27 -7.28 -9.47
CA TYR A 185 3.68 -7.40 -9.82
C TYR A 185 4.03 -8.87 -10.12
N ILE A 186 4.99 -9.06 -11.01
CA ILE A 186 5.51 -10.37 -11.38
C ILE A 186 7.04 -10.35 -11.41
N CYS A 187 7.66 -11.44 -10.97
CA CYS A 187 9.06 -11.73 -11.24
C CYS A 187 9.28 -13.23 -11.44
N PHE A 188 10.47 -13.59 -11.89
CA PHE A 188 10.80 -14.96 -12.25
C PHE A 188 12.06 -15.38 -11.48
N ARG A 189 12.07 -16.60 -10.98
CA ARG A 189 13.22 -17.21 -10.32
C ARG A 189 13.62 -18.47 -11.06
N ALA A 190 14.91 -18.66 -11.31
CA ALA A 190 15.40 -19.87 -11.96
C ALA A 190 15.00 -21.12 -11.16
N ALA A 191 14.75 -22.24 -11.84
CA ALA A 191 14.35 -23.50 -11.20
C ALA A 191 15.38 -24.00 -10.17
N ASP A 192 16.67 -23.72 -10.39
CA ASP A 192 17.76 -24.04 -9.46
C ASP A 192 17.92 -23.03 -8.31
N GLY A 193 17.11 -21.96 -8.34
CA GLY A 193 17.05 -20.92 -7.32
C GLY A 193 18.21 -19.93 -7.32
N LYS A 194 19.12 -19.96 -8.31
CA LYS A 194 20.35 -19.16 -8.31
C LYS A 194 20.25 -17.81 -9.03
N GLU A 195 19.25 -17.64 -9.88
CA GLU A 195 19.00 -16.38 -10.59
C GLU A 195 17.57 -15.91 -10.32
N ILE A 196 17.38 -14.59 -10.28
CA ILE A 196 16.05 -13.95 -10.22
C ILE A 196 16.01 -12.78 -11.19
N SER A 197 14.83 -12.47 -11.70
CA SER A 197 14.62 -11.33 -12.59
C SER A 197 14.33 -10.06 -11.80
N ASP A 198 14.51 -8.92 -12.44
CA ASP A 198 13.87 -7.69 -11.98
C ASP A 198 12.34 -7.87 -11.92
N SER A 199 11.70 -7.23 -10.96
CA SER A 199 10.24 -7.25 -10.84
C SER A 199 9.60 -6.31 -11.85
N VAL A 200 8.49 -6.73 -12.45
CA VAL A 200 7.73 -5.93 -13.40
C VAL A 200 6.36 -5.61 -12.82
N TYR A 201 5.99 -4.33 -12.87
CA TYR A 201 4.65 -3.87 -12.53
C TYR A 201 3.69 -4.12 -13.70
N LEU A 202 2.61 -4.86 -13.42
CA LEU A 202 1.61 -5.27 -14.41
C LEU A 202 0.49 -4.24 -14.60
N GLY A 203 0.39 -3.28 -13.69
CA GLY A 203 -0.68 -2.30 -13.67
C GLY A 203 -1.59 -2.44 -12.46
N ASN A 204 -2.63 -1.61 -12.49
CA ASN A 204 -3.64 -1.51 -11.46
C ASN A 204 -4.98 -2.04 -11.99
N LEU A 205 -5.66 -2.86 -11.19
CA LEU A 205 -7.06 -3.22 -11.38
C LEU A 205 -7.95 -2.36 -10.47
N ASN A 206 -9.13 -1.97 -10.98
CA ASN A 206 -10.16 -1.16 -10.30
C ASN A 206 -9.78 0.32 -10.01
N GLY A 207 -8.68 0.82 -10.56
CA GLY A 207 -8.29 2.23 -10.51
C GLY A 207 -7.49 2.62 -9.26
N ALA A 208 -7.13 3.91 -9.18
CA ALA A 208 -6.38 4.45 -8.05
C ALA A 208 -7.19 4.35 -6.75
N ALA A 209 -6.50 4.00 -5.66
CA ALA A 209 -7.08 4.06 -4.33
C ALA A 209 -7.50 5.49 -3.99
N LYS A 210 -8.81 5.67 -3.76
CA LYS A 210 -9.36 6.91 -3.22
C LYS A 210 -8.70 7.19 -1.87
N THR A 211 -8.32 8.43 -1.61
CA THR A 211 -7.69 8.83 -0.33
C THR A 211 -8.64 8.57 0.85
N GLU A 212 -8.11 8.37 2.05
CA GLU A 212 -8.93 8.19 3.26
C GLU A 212 -9.94 9.35 3.46
N GLU A 213 -9.56 10.56 3.04
CA GLU A 213 -10.44 11.73 3.01
C GLU A 213 -11.59 11.57 2.02
N GLU A 214 -11.30 11.12 0.79
CA GLU A 214 -12.32 10.86 -0.23
C GLU A 214 -13.26 9.71 0.18
N ILE A 215 -12.73 8.67 0.83
CA ILE A 215 -13.53 7.57 1.39
C ILE A 215 -14.45 8.09 2.51
N SER A 216 -13.91 8.90 3.42
CA SER A 216 -14.66 9.52 4.52
C SER A 216 -15.75 10.48 4.00
N GLN A 217 -15.42 11.29 3.00
CA GLN A 217 -16.36 12.20 2.34
C GLN A 217 -17.46 11.42 1.61
N LYS A 218 -17.12 10.37 0.86
CA LYS A 218 -18.10 9.51 0.19
C LYS A 218 -19.03 8.83 1.19
N LYS A 219 -18.49 8.31 2.30
CA LYS A 219 -19.29 7.69 3.36
C LYS A 219 -20.27 8.68 3.99
N LYS A 220 -19.80 9.89 4.33
CA LYS A 220 -20.67 10.98 4.82
C LYS A 220 -21.75 11.35 3.80
N TYR A 221 -21.41 11.42 2.52
CA TYR A 221 -22.37 11.68 1.45
C TYR A 221 -23.43 10.58 1.35
N GLU A 222 -23.02 9.30 1.38
CA GLU A 222 -23.93 8.15 1.34
C GLU A 222 -24.88 8.11 2.55
N GLU A 223 -24.39 8.38 3.76
CA GLU A 223 -25.20 8.47 4.98
C GLU A 223 -26.27 9.57 4.86
N VAL A 224 -25.89 10.76 4.39
CA VAL A 224 -26.83 11.87 4.16
C VAL A 224 -27.84 11.53 3.07
N LYS A 225 -27.40 10.85 1.99
CA LYS A 225 -28.26 10.43 0.89
C LYS A 225 -29.30 9.40 1.33
N GLN A 226 -28.90 8.43 2.16
CA GLN A 226 -29.83 7.46 2.74
C GLN A 226 -30.88 8.15 3.63
N ARG A 227 -30.46 9.06 4.52
CA ARG A 227 -31.39 9.83 5.35
C ARG A 227 -32.33 10.68 4.51
N PHE A 228 -31.82 11.34 3.48
CA PHE A 228 -32.63 12.14 2.56
C PHE A 228 -33.68 11.30 1.84
N SER A 229 -33.33 10.11 1.33
CA SER A 229 -34.28 9.24 0.64
C SER A 229 -35.47 8.83 1.53
N ILE A 230 -35.24 8.63 2.83
CA ILE A 230 -36.31 8.30 3.80
C ILE A 230 -37.20 9.54 4.01
N VAL A 231 -36.59 10.68 4.32
CA VAL A 231 -37.33 11.94 4.59
C VAL A 231 -38.09 12.44 3.36
N GLU A 232 -37.53 12.26 2.16
CA GLU A 232 -38.17 12.59 0.89
C GLU A 232 -39.40 11.72 0.64
N ALA A 233 -39.31 10.41 0.90
CA ALA A 233 -40.47 9.51 0.79
C ALA A 233 -41.60 9.93 1.74
N ASP A 234 -41.27 10.25 3.00
CA ASP A 234 -42.26 10.70 3.99
C ASP A 234 -42.88 12.06 3.60
N TYR A 235 -42.06 13.01 3.11
CA TYR A 235 -42.53 14.33 2.68
C TYR A 235 -43.47 14.23 1.49
N LEU A 236 -43.08 13.50 0.45
CA LEU A 236 -43.90 13.29 -0.75
C LEU A 236 -45.19 12.52 -0.42
N GLY A 237 -45.12 11.52 0.46
CA GLY A 237 -46.28 10.78 0.93
C GLY A 237 -47.31 11.68 1.64
N GLN A 238 -46.86 12.55 2.55
CA GLN A 238 -47.74 13.49 3.23
C GLN A 238 -48.31 14.56 2.29
N MET A 239 -47.52 15.03 1.32
CA MET A 239 -48.00 15.96 0.29
C MET A 239 -49.06 15.32 -0.62
N GLN A 240 -48.88 14.07 -1.05
CA GLN A 240 -49.88 13.35 -1.86
C GLN A 240 -51.16 13.07 -1.07
N GLY A 241 -51.04 12.62 0.18
CA GLY A 241 -52.18 12.37 1.07
C GLY A 241 -53.04 13.62 1.32
N ASN A 242 -52.44 14.80 1.23
CA ASN A 242 -53.11 16.08 1.45
C ASN A 242 -53.44 16.84 0.14
N ARG A 243 -53.50 16.14 -1.01
CA ARG A 243 -53.78 16.72 -2.35
C ARG A 243 -52.84 17.88 -2.75
N GLY A 244 -51.61 17.86 -2.27
CA GLY A 244 -50.62 18.91 -2.53
C GLY A 244 -50.73 20.15 -1.64
N ASN A 245 -51.68 20.19 -0.69
CA ASN A 245 -51.76 21.28 0.29
C ASN A 245 -50.83 21.00 1.49
N PRO A 246 -50.03 21.98 1.94
CA PRO A 246 -49.20 21.83 3.13
C PRO A 246 -50.05 21.47 4.36
N VAL A 247 -49.67 20.41 5.08
CA VAL A 247 -50.33 20.04 6.35
C VAL A 247 -49.88 21.05 7.41
N ASP A 248 -50.80 21.84 7.98
CA ASP A 248 -50.44 22.83 9.00
C ASP A 248 -50.24 22.20 10.39
N SER A 249 -49.22 21.34 10.50
CA SER A 249 -48.82 20.71 11.76
C SER A 249 -47.35 21.01 12.07
N LYS A 250 -47.03 21.10 13.37
CA LYS A 250 -45.64 21.25 13.83
C LYS A 250 -44.74 20.11 13.32
N ALA A 251 -45.29 18.90 13.23
CA ALA A 251 -44.58 17.74 12.70
C ALA A 251 -44.21 17.92 11.22
N PHE A 252 -45.17 18.35 10.39
CA PHE A 252 -44.93 18.60 8.96
C PHE A 252 -43.92 19.73 8.74
N ARG A 253 -44.02 20.85 9.46
CA ARG A 253 -43.04 21.96 9.36
C ARG A 253 -41.63 21.52 9.74
N THR A 254 -41.50 20.58 10.68
CA THR A 254 -40.21 20.02 11.09
C THR A 254 -39.64 19.14 9.99
N LEU A 255 -40.49 18.29 9.39
CA LEU A 255 -40.13 17.39 8.30
C LEU A 255 -39.76 18.14 7.02
N GLU A 256 -40.50 19.18 6.65
CA GLU A 256 -40.18 20.07 5.54
C GLU A 256 -38.82 20.77 5.74
N LYS A 257 -38.57 21.26 6.96
CA LYS A 257 -37.28 21.87 7.30
C LYS A 257 -36.13 20.84 7.22
N GLU A 258 -36.35 19.62 7.68
CA GLU A 258 -35.36 18.54 7.57
C GLU A 258 -35.09 18.18 6.10
N TYR A 259 -36.13 18.07 5.27
CA TYR A 259 -36.02 17.84 3.83
C TYR A 259 -35.16 18.93 3.16
N GLN A 260 -35.48 20.21 3.38
CA GLN A 260 -34.72 21.31 2.78
C GLN A 260 -33.26 21.35 3.25
N VAL A 261 -33.00 21.09 4.54
CA VAL A 261 -31.63 21.05 5.09
C VAL A 261 -30.83 19.90 4.47
N LEU A 262 -31.42 18.71 4.35
CA LEU A 262 -30.75 17.56 3.76
C LEU A 262 -30.51 17.73 2.26
N LYS A 263 -31.47 18.32 1.54
CA LYS A 263 -31.33 18.69 0.12
C LYS A 263 -30.14 19.64 -0.08
N ASN A 264 -30.09 20.74 0.68
CA ASN A 264 -28.97 21.69 0.60
C ASN A 264 -27.63 21.05 0.98
N LYS A 265 -27.62 20.14 1.98
CA LYS A 265 -26.42 19.39 2.33
C LYS A 265 -25.95 18.51 1.17
N LEU A 266 -26.83 17.79 0.48
CA LEU A 266 -26.46 16.95 -0.66
C LEU A 266 -25.95 17.75 -1.86
N GLU A 267 -26.42 18.99 -2.05
CA GLU A 267 -25.94 19.88 -3.10
C GLU A 267 -24.51 20.39 -2.86
N HIS A 268 -24.08 20.48 -1.59
CA HIS A 268 -22.79 21.10 -1.22
C HIS A 268 -21.80 20.13 -0.56
N LEU A 269 -22.20 18.90 -0.24
CA LEU A 269 -21.28 17.91 0.33
C LEU A 269 -20.28 17.42 -0.74
N PRO A 270 -18.97 17.40 -0.44
CA PRO A 270 -18.00 16.68 -1.26
C PRO A 270 -18.24 15.17 -1.18
N GLY A 271 -17.88 14.42 -2.24
CA GLY A 271 -18.06 12.96 -2.31
C GLY A 271 -19.24 12.48 -3.18
N LYS A 272 -19.90 13.38 -3.92
CA LYS A 272 -20.89 13.03 -4.94
C LYS A 272 -20.24 12.11 -6.01
N PRO A 273 -20.85 10.97 -6.37
CA PRO A 273 -20.36 10.18 -7.49
C PRO A 273 -20.46 11.02 -8.77
N GLY A 274 -19.31 11.17 -9.45
CA GLY A 274 -19.23 11.71 -10.81
C GLY A 274 -19.67 10.69 -11.84
#